data_AF-X1QLN0-F1
#
_entry.id   AF-X1QLN0-F1
#
_cell.length_a   1.000
_cell.length_b   1.000
_cell.length_c   1.000
_cell.angle_alpha   90.00
_cell.angle_beta   90.00
_cell.angle_gamma   90.00
#
_symmetry.space_group_name_H-M   'P 1'
#
loop_
_entity.id
_entity.type
_entity.pdbx_description
1 polymer ?
#
loop_
_entity_poly.entity_id
_entity_poly.type
_entity_poly.pdbx_seq_one_letter_code
_entity_poly.pdbx_strand_id
1 'polypeptide(L)'
;DLSDAYLQMLNKLQTIIPGKELGVSVLKFDEYIEAMGLSSVVYLNGFEKLVFDSEKFAQKDIGETIDSVVRTLKEIVKPEKLSQEFSNAFAETYKILKSRSKDYANKWVGGMLHQHGGFFSRTRILEGISQEVRIPRFLREFIPGTVHLFKEEKPTAAYKDLKEALNHGFVSLCISKLGPEKVRKRYGVGRASIFWLTFEKGERTISPKDIDKLKKTVSEFVEGTRPGIVLLDCLDQIKFANGFQKSLAILKDLRNLC
;
A
#
# COMPACT_ATOMS: atom_id res chain seq x y z
N ASP A 1 -13.15 18.11 16.57
CA ASP A 1 -12.25 17.43 17.53
C ASP A 1 -12.05 15.97 17.07
N LEU A 2 -11.35 15.12 17.82
CA LEU A 2 -11.08 13.73 17.40
C LEU A 2 -12.36 12.91 17.22
N SER A 3 -13.34 13.05 18.11
CA SER A 3 -14.60 12.30 18.04
C SER A 3 -15.40 12.66 16.80
N ASP A 4 -15.47 13.95 16.46
CA ASP A 4 -16.08 14.43 15.23
C ASP A 4 -15.37 13.88 13.97
N ALA A 5 -14.03 13.84 13.96
CA ALA A 5 -13.28 13.27 12.84
C ALA A 5 -13.59 11.77 12.61
N TYR A 6 -13.68 10.99 13.69
CA TYR A 6 -14.09 9.58 13.61
C TYR A 6 -15.56 9.46 13.18
N LEU A 7 -16.46 10.26 13.72
CA LEU A 7 -17.88 10.25 13.35
C LEU A 7 -18.09 10.54 11.86
N GLN A 8 -17.39 11.54 11.31
CA GLN A 8 -17.42 11.86 9.87
C GLN A 8 -16.93 10.68 9.02
N MET A 9 -15.83 10.04 9.42
CA MET A 9 -15.30 8.85 8.75
C MET A 9 -16.31 7.68 8.78
N LEU A 10 -16.96 7.44 9.92
CA LEU A 10 -17.93 6.36 10.07
C LEU A 10 -19.22 6.61 9.29
N ASN A 11 -19.72 7.85 9.29
CA ASN A 11 -20.85 8.25 8.45
C ASN A 11 -20.51 8.04 6.97
N LYS A 12 -19.31 8.49 6.54
CA LYS A 12 -18.85 8.26 5.16
C LYS A 12 -18.77 6.77 4.84
N LEU A 13 -18.23 5.96 5.75
CA LEU A 13 -18.14 4.52 5.60
C LEU A 13 -19.51 3.90 5.33
N GLN A 14 -20.51 4.23 6.15
CA GLN A 14 -21.88 3.75 5.98
C GLN A 14 -22.45 4.05 4.60
N THR A 15 -22.14 5.23 4.03
CA THR A 15 -22.62 5.61 2.68
C THR A 15 -21.98 4.85 1.53
N ILE A 16 -20.77 4.30 1.72
CA ILE A 16 -20.04 3.62 0.64
C ILE A 16 -20.17 2.09 0.67
N ILE A 17 -20.71 1.53 1.75
CA ILE A 17 -20.94 0.08 1.86
C ILE A 17 -22.05 -0.34 0.86
N PRO A 18 -21.79 -1.35 0.01
CA PRO A 18 -22.78 -1.85 -0.94
C PRO A 18 -23.89 -2.65 -0.23
N GLY A 19 -25.05 -2.81 -0.88
CA GLY A 19 -26.13 -3.69 -0.38
C GLY A 19 -27.12 -3.03 0.57
N LYS A 20 -27.60 -1.81 0.24
CA LYS A 20 -28.65 -1.12 1.00
C LYS A 20 -29.98 -1.90 1.06
N GLU A 21 -30.18 -2.84 0.14
CA GLU A 21 -31.37 -3.67 0.06
C GLU A 21 -31.25 -4.81 1.10
N LEU A 22 -32.33 -5.04 1.87
CA LEU A 22 -32.48 -6.15 2.84
C LEU A 22 -31.58 -6.11 4.10
N GLY A 23 -30.97 -4.98 4.44
CA GLY A 23 -30.21 -4.83 5.70
C GLY A 23 -28.79 -5.42 5.68
N VAL A 24 -28.33 -5.94 4.54
CA VAL A 24 -26.97 -6.48 4.36
C VAL A 24 -25.90 -5.41 4.63
N SER A 25 -26.14 -4.16 4.23
CA SER A 25 -25.24 -3.06 4.52
C SER A 25 -25.08 -2.77 6.02
N VAL A 26 -26.14 -3.03 6.82
CA VAL A 26 -26.12 -2.84 8.27
C VAL A 26 -25.22 -3.89 8.91
N LEU A 27 -25.44 -5.18 8.59
CA LEU A 27 -24.60 -6.27 9.09
C LEU A 27 -23.13 -6.07 8.75
N LYS A 28 -22.83 -5.70 7.50
CA LYS A 28 -21.45 -5.44 7.05
C LYS A 28 -20.83 -4.22 7.72
N PHE A 29 -21.63 -3.19 8.00
CA PHE A 29 -21.15 -2.04 8.77
C PHE A 29 -20.81 -2.46 10.20
N ASP A 30 -21.66 -3.24 10.85
CA ASP A 30 -21.43 -3.74 12.22
C ASP A 30 -20.17 -4.62 12.29
N GLU A 31 -19.96 -5.51 11.32
CA GLU A 31 -18.72 -6.30 11.18
C GLU A 31 -17.48 -5.40 11.09
N TYR A 32 -17.55 -4.29 10.33
CA TYR A 32 -16.46 -3.33 10.25
C TYR A 32 -16.26 -2.58 11.56
N ILE A 33 -17.32 -2.14 12.24
CA ILE A 33 -17.24 -1.50 13.56
C ILE A 33 -16.58 -2.43 14.58
N GLU A 34 -16.93 -3.71 14.57
CA GLU A 34 -16.31 -4.73 15.41
C GLU A 34 -14.83 -4.92 15.09
N ALA A 35 -14.47 -5.07 13.81
CA ALA A 35 -13.08 -5.20 13.37
C ALA A 35 -12.23 -3.96 13.71
N MET A 36 -12.84 -2.77 13.74
CA MET A 36 -12.20 -1.53 14.18
C MET A 36 -12.07 -1.42 15.72
N GLY A 37 -12.68 -2.34 16.46
CA GLY A 37 -12.74 -2.31 17.93
C GLY A 37 -13.65 -1.20 18.46
N LEU A 38 -14.66 -0.77 17.70
CA LEU A 38 -15.53 0.36 18.01
C LEU A 38 -16.93 -0.02 18.50
N SER A 39 -17.25 -1.31 18.67
CA SER A 39 -18.59 -1.77 19.08
C SER A 39 -19.08 -1.22 20.42
N SER A 40 -18.17 -0.85 21.33
CA SER A 40 -18.55 -0.22 22.60
C SER A 40 -18.81 1.29 22.50
N VAL A 41 -18.41 1.90 21.39
CA VAL A 41 -18.43 3.36 21.14
C VAL A 41 -19.51 3.75 20.14
N VAL A 42 -19.77 2.87 19.17
CA VAL A 42 -20.65 3.14 18.04
C VAL A 42 -21.80 2.16 18.06
N TYR A 43 -23.01 2.67 17.92
CA TYR A 43 -24.19 1.86 17.68
C TYR A 43 -25.17 2.58 16.76
N LEU A 44 -26.03 1.82 16.10
CA LEU A 44 -27.09 2.36 15.26
C LEU A 44 -28.37 2.52 16.09
N ASN A 45 -28.93 3.73 16.11
CA ASN A 45 -30.26 4.00 16.65
C ASN A 45 -31.27 3.99 15.49
N GLY A 46 -32.08 2.93 15.42
CA GLY A 46 -32.88 2.63 14.23
C GLY A 46 -32.02 2.17 13.05
N PHE A 47 -32.54 2.29 11.82
CA PHE A 47 -31.86 1.78 10.62
C PHE A 47 -30.79 2.71 10.02
N GLU A 48 -30.67 3.96 10.46
CA GLU A 48 -29.83 4.94 9.77
C GLU A 48 -29.02 5.89 10.66
N LYS A 49 -29.44 6.16 11.91
CA LYS A 49 -28.76 7.17 12.73
C LYS A 49 -27.63 6.55 13.54
N LEU A 50 -26.40 6.88 13.18
CA LEU A 50 -25.22 6.52 13.95
C LEU A 50 -25.17 7.34 15.25
N VAL A 51 -25.04 6.65 16.39
CA VAL A 51 -24.77 7.25 17.68
C VAL A 51 -23.35 6.93 18.10
N PHE A 52 -22.61 7.97 18.48
CA PHE A 52 -21.20 7.89 18.84
C PHE A 52 -21.01 8.38 20.28
N ASP A 53 -20.49 7.50 21.13
CA ASP A 53 -20.22 7.77 22.55
C ASP A 53 -18.79 8.34 22.70
N SER A 54 -18.68 9.66 22.72
CA SER A 54 -17.39 10.35 22.82
C SER A 54 -16.67 10.09 24.14
N GLU A 55 -17.41 9.85 25.24
CA GLU A 55 -16.83 9.59 26.55
C GLU A 55 -16.16 8.21 26.60
N LYS A 56 -16.83 7.18 26.09
CA LYS A 56 -16.23 5.85 25.95
C LYS A 56 -15.07 5.85 24.97
N PHE A 57 -15.18 6.61 23.89
CA PHE A 57 -14.10 6.73 22.92
C PHE A 57 -12.82 7.34 23.54
N ALA A 58 -12.97 8.35 24.40
CA ALA A 58 -11.85 8.99 25.08
C ALA A 58 -11.04 8.04 25.99
N GLN A 59 -11.64 6.92 26.41
CA GLN A 59 -10.99 5.89 27.23
C GLN A 59 -10.20 4.85 26.42
N LYS A 60 -10.34 4.83 25.09
CA LYS A 60 -9.64 3.87 24.23
C LYS A 60 -8.18 4.25 23.98
N ASP A 61 -7.37 3.25 23.63
CA ASP A 61 -6.08 3.50 22.98
C ASP A 61 -6.33 3.96 21.54
N ILE A 62 -6.27 5.27 21.33
CA ILE A 62 -6.50 5.90 20.03
C ILE A 62 -5.42 5.51 18.99
N GLY A 63 -4.23 5.11 19.44
CA GLY A 63 -3.13 4.68 18.58
C GLY A 63 -3.37 3.28 18.00
N GLU A 64 -3.82 2.35 18.84
CA GLU A 64 -4.24 1.00 18.39
C GLU A 64 -5.56 1.04 17.61
N THR A 65 -6.46 1.96 17.99
CA THR A 65 -7.74 2.12 17.28
C THR A 65 -7.53 2.52 15.83
N ILE A 66 -6.65 3.50 15.54
CA ILE A 66 -6.40 3.89 14.14
C ILE A 66 -5.77 2.74 13.32
N ASP A 67 -4.94 1.91 13.94
CA ASP A 67 -4.27 0.77 13.30
C ASP A 67 -5.30 -0.27 12.90
N SER A 68 -6.22 -0.59 13.81
CA SER A 68 -7.39 -1.44 13.54
C SER A 68 -8.28 -0.86 12.45
N VAL A 69 -8.53 0.46 12.45
CA VAL A 69 -9.23 1.15 11.36
C VAL A 69 -8.55 0.93 10.02
N VAL A 70 -7.23 1.14 9.92
CA VAL A 70 -6.52 0.96 8.65
C VAL A 70 -6.58 -0.49 8.16
N ARG A 71 -6.50 -1.47 9.07
CA ARG A 71 -6.67 -2.89 8.72
C ARG A 71 -8.04 -3.14 8.13
N THR A 72 -9.10 -2.64 8.76
CA THR A 72 -10.47 -2.75 8.24
C THR A 72 -10.64 -2.04 6.90
N LEU A 73 -10.06 -0.84 6.73
CA LEU A 73 -10.15 -0.09 5.47
C LEU A 73 -9.56 -0.84 4.28
N LYS A 74 -8.58 -1.73 4.48
CA LYS A 74 -8.00 -2.54 3.39
C LYS A 74 -8.98 -3.55 2.80
N GLU A 75 -9.97 -3.98 3.59
CA GLU A 75 -11.00 -4.95 3.20
C GLU A 75 -12.23 -4.31 2.54
N ILE A 76 -12.28 -2.97 2.49
CA ILE A 76 -13.40 -2.23 1.90
C ILE A 76 -13.25 -2.14 0.38
N VAL A 77 -14.39 -2.23 -0.33
CA VAL A 77 -14.45 -1.95 -1.76
C VAL A 77 -14.30 -0.45 -2.00
N LYS A 78 -13.29 -0.05 -2.80
CA LYS A 78 -12.97 1.35 -3.12
C LYS A 78 -12.63 2.21 -1.89
N PRO A 79 -11.59 1.85 -1.11
CA PRO A 79 -11.22 2.55 0.12
C PRO A 79 -10.75 4.00 -0.11
N GLU A 80 -10.34 4.35 -1.34
CA GLU A 80 -9.98 5.70 -1.73
C GLU A 80 -11.11 6.73 -1.53
N LYS A 81 -12.37 6.28 -1.41
CA LYS A 81 -13.52 7.14 -1.09
C LYS A 81 -13.52 7.65 0.36
N LEU A 82 -12.69 7.09 1.24
CA LEU A 82 -12.56 7.45 2.65
C LEU A 82 -11.26 8.20 2.96
N SER A 83 -10.41 8.45 1.97
CA SER A 83 -9.06 8.95 2.20
C SER A 83 -9.04 10.29 2.94
N GLN A 84 -9.99 11.20 2.64
CA GLN A 84 -10.03 12.51 3.28
C GLN A 84 -10.47 12.39 4.75
N GLU A 85 -11.56 11.68 5.01
CA GLU A 85 -12.10 11.51 6.36
C GLU A 85 -11.12 10.73 7.25
N PHE A 86 -10.48 9.70 6.71
CA PHE A 86 -9.42 8.98 7.42
C PHE A 86 -8.21 9.88 7.70
N SER A 87 -7.74 10.67 6.73
CA SER A 87 -6.62 11.60 6.93
C SER A 87 -6.89 12.61 8.05
N ASN A 88 -8.14 13.08 8.16
CA ASN A 88 -8.56 13.95 9.26
C ASN A 88 -8.47 13.22 10.60
N ALA A 89 -9.04 12.02 10.72
CA ALA A 89 -8.98 11.20 11.93
C ALA A 89 -7.52 10.85 12.34
N PHE A 90 -6.67 10.53 11.36
CA PHE A 90 -5.25 10.28 11.57
C PHE A 90 -4.52 11.52 12.09
N ALA A 91 -4.78 12.70 11.50
CA ALA A 91 -4.17 13.96 11.91
C ALA A 91 -4.60 14.38 13.32
N GLU A 92 -5.88 14.24 13.68
CA GLU A 92 -6.36 14.52 15.04
C GLU A 92 -5.77 13.53 16.06
N THR A 93 -5.66 12.24 15.70
CA THR A 93 -4.97 11.24 16.54
C THR A 93 -3.53 11.65 16.79
N TYR A 94 -2.80 12.05 15.75
CA TYR A 94 -1.42 12.55 15.87
C TYR A 94 -1.32 13.75 16.81
N LYS A 95 -2.21 14.74 16.68
CA LYS A 95 -2.23 15.94 17.53
C LYS A 95 -2.35 15.57 19.02
N ILE A 96 -3.25 14.65 19.36
CA ILE A 96 -3.44 14.20 20.75
C ILE A 96 -2.26 13.38 21.25
N LEU A 97 -1.71 12.49 20.43
CA LEU A 97 -0.51 11.73 20.84
C LEU A 97 0.69 12.66 21.05
N LYS A 98 0.86 13.67 20.18
CA LYS A 98 1.94 14.66 20.26
C LYS A 98 1.82 15.52 21.51
N SER A 99 0.61 15.90 21.93
CA SER A 99 0.41 16.68 23.16
C SER A 99 0.79 15.89 24.41
N ARG A 100 0.76 14.55 24.35
CA ARG A 100 1.24 13.66 25.42
C ARG A 100 2.76 13.45 25.35
N SER A 101 3.29 13.12 24.17
CA SER A 101 4.72 12.96 23.91
C SER A 101 5.02 13.04 22.42
N LYS A 102 5.86 13.99 22.02
CA LYS A 102 6.31 14.15 20.63
C LYS A 102 7.05 12.92 20.11
N ASP A 103 7.91 12.31 20.93
CA ASP A 103 8.69 11.14 20.54
C ASP A 103 7.81 9.91 20.35
N TYR A 104 6.83 9.72 21.24
CA TYR A 104 5.84 8.65 21.08
C TYR A 104 5.02 8.85 19.79
N ALA A 105 4.51 10.06 19.55
CA ALA A 105 3.74 10.36 18.34
C ALA A 105 4.55 10.11 17.06
N ASN A 106 5.82 10.52 17.04
CA ASN A 106 6.69 10.28 15.89
C ASN A 106 6.99 8.78 15.68
N LYS A 107 7.22 8.02 16.76
CA LYS A 107 7.38 6.56 16.68
C LYS A 107 6.11 5.89 16.17
N TRP A 108 4.95 6.32 16.66
CA TRP A 108 3.66 5.82 16.22
C TRP A 108 3.43 6.06 14.72
N VAL A 109 3.66 7.29 14.21
CA VAL A 109 3.54 7.53 12.76
C VAL A 109 4.55 6.69 11.98
N GLY A 110 5.80 6.58 12.46
CA GLY A 110 6.80 5.71 11.85
C GLY A 110 6.33 4.26 11.75
N GLY A 111 5.72 3.73 12.82
CA GLY A 111 5.10 2.41 12.85
C GLY A 111 3.94 2.26 11.85
N MET A 112 3.03 3.25 11.81
CA MET A 112 1.92 3.27 10.86
C MET A 112 2.40 3.27 9.40
N LEU A 113 3.40 4.08 9.08
CA LEU A 113 4.00 4.12 7.74
C LEU A 113 4.74 2.82 7.42
N HIS A 114 5.43 2.22 8.38
CA HIS A 114 6.09 0.93 8.20
C HIS A 114 5.08 -0.19 7.90
N GLN A 115 3.99 -0.26 8.65
CA GLN A 115 3.00 -1.33 8.51
C GLN A 115 2.03 -1.10 7.35
N HIS A 116 1.74 0.16 7.01
CA HIS A 116 0.63 0.53 6.12
C HIS A 116 1.01 1.54 5.03
N GLY A 117 2.27 1.94 4.93
CA GLY A 117 2.72 3.00 4.02
C GLY A 117 2.32 2.77 2.58
N GLY A 118 2.40 1.53 2.10
CA GLY A 118 1.92 1.22 0.75
C GLY A 118 0.41 1.39 0.56
N PHE A 119 -0.40 1.04 1.56
CA PHE A 119 -1.84 1.30 1.51
C PHE A 119 -2.12 2.80 1.49
N PHE A 120 -1.42 3.58 2.32
CA PHE A 120 -1.54 5.04 2.35
C PHE A 120 -1.11 5.70 1.05
N SER A 121 -0.05 5.20 0.42
CA SER A 121 0.41 5.69 -0.88
C SER A 121 -0.62 5.41 -1.97
N ARG A 122 -1.15 4.16 -2.06
CA ARG A 122 -2.14 3.79 -3.09
C ARG A 122 -3.45 4.56 -2.97
N THR A 123 -3.89 4.82 -1.75
CA THR A 123 -5.16 5.51 -1.47
C THR A 123 -5.00 7.03 -1.39
N ARG A 124 -3.80 7.56 -1.61
CA ARG A 124 -3.49 9.01 -1.50
C ARG A 124 -3.75 9.62 -0.12
N ILE A 125 -3.86 8.78 0.92
CA ILE A 125 -3.98 9.25 2.31
C ILE A 125 -2.79 10.15 2.69
N LEU A 126 -1.59 9.84 2.18
CA LEU A 126 -0.38 10.62 2.46
C LEU A 126 -0.47 12.10 2.07
N GLU A 127 -1.34 12.46 1.12
CA GLU A 127 -1.55 13.86 0.69
C GLU A 127 -2.30 14.68 1.75
N GLY A 128 -3.12 14.03 2.58
CA GLY A 128 -3.89 14.65 3.67
C GLY A 128 -3.19 14.63 5.04
N ILE A 129 -2.05 13.96 5.17
CA ILE A 129 -1.29 13.93 6.44
C ILE A 129 -0.51 15.24 6.60
N SER A 130 -0.53 15.80 7.82
CA SER A 130 0.18 17.04 8.17
C SER A 130 1.64 17.06 7.70
N GLN A 131 2.08 18.21 7.17
CA GLN A 131 3.47 18.40 6.69
C GLN A 131 4.53 18.27 7.80
N GLU A 132 4.13 18.37 9.07
CA GLU A 132 5.03 18.16 10.21
C GLU A 132 5.49 16.70 10.35
N VAL A 133 4.72 15.76 9.79
CA VAL A 133 5.06 14.35 9.80
C VAL A 133 6.13 14.08 8.75
N ARG A 134 7.25 13.50 9.20
CA ARG A 134 8.30 13.02 8.28
C ARG A 134 7.81 11.77 7.56
N ILE A 135 7.34 11.94 6.34
CA ILE A 135 7.00 10.84 5.43
C ILE A 135 8.27 10.47 4.66
N PRO A 136 8.70 9.19 4.66
CA PRO A 136 9.80 8.72 3.82
C PRO A 136 9.58 9.11 2.35
N ARG A 137 10.62 9.71 1.73
CA ARG A 137 10.62 10.17 0.34
C ARG A 137 10.03 9.13 -0.62
N PHE A 138 10.46 7.89 -0.45
CA PHE A 138 10.01 6.74 -1.24
C PHE A 138 8.48 6.62 -1.30
N LEU A 139 7.75 6.81 -0.19
CA LEU A 139 6.30 6.69 -0.15
C LEU A 139 5.57 7.80 -0.95
N ARG A 140 6.24 8.93 -1.17
CA ARG A 140 5.73 10.05 -1.99
C ARG A 140 6.08 9.91 -3.47
N GLU A 141 7.20 9.27 -3.79
CA GLU A 141 7.69 9.16 -5.18
C GLU A 141 7.15 7.94 -5.91
N PHE A 142 7.00 6.81 -5.21
CA PHE A 142 6.54 5.55 -5.80
C PHE A 142 5.02 5.42 -5.67
N ILE A 143 4.31 6.36 -6.30
CA ILE A 143 2.84 6.30 -6.42
C ILE A 143 2.43 5.33 -7.55
N PRO A 144 1.25 4.70 -7.45
CA PRO A 144 0.76 3.78 -8.50
C PRO A 144 0.76 4.42 -9.89
N GLY A 145 1.15 3.64 -10.90
CA GLY A 145 1.22 4.08 -12.30
C GLY A 145 2.46 4.91 -12.68
N THR A 146 3.41 5.14 -11.76
CA THR A 146 4.67 5.84 -12.09
C THR A 146 5.77 4.88 -12.53
N VAL A 147 6.64 5.39 -13.41
CA VAL A 147 7.84 4.68 -13.89
C VAL A 147 9.08 5.50 -13.56
N HIS A 148 10.04 4.87 -12.90
CA HIS A 148 11.30 5.48 -12.48
C HIS A 148 12.47 4.83 -13.20
N LEU A 149 13.41 5.64 -13.72
CA LEU A 149 14.61 5.17 -14.40
C LEU A 149 15.85 5.44 -13.53
N PHE A 150 16.54 4.37 -13.16
CA PHE A 150 17.83 4.42 -12.49
C PHE A 150 18.95 4.24 -13.50
N LYS A 151 19.81 5.25 -13.64
CA LYS A 151 21.03 5.17 -14.47
C LYS A 151 22.21 4.88 -13.57
N GLU A 152 22.55 3.60 -13.43
CA GLU A 152 23.61 3.12 -12.53
C GLU A 152 24.44 2.01 -13.19
N GLU A 153 25.73 1.92 -12.88
CA GLU A 153 26.57 0.78 -13.30
C GLU A 153 26.20 -0.51 -12.54
N LYS A 154 25.92 -0.35 -11.25
CA LYS A 154 25.40 -1.40 -10.36
C LYS A 154 24.07 -0.89 -9.80
N PRO A 155 22.99 -1.70 -9.78
CA PRO A 155 21.62 -1.26 -9.46
C PRO A 155 21.40 -0.99 -7.96
N THR A 156 22.29 -0.24 -7.32
CA THR A 156 22.37 -0.15 -5.85
C THR A 156 21.22 0.70 -5.30
N ALA A 157 20.94 1.85 -5.92
CA ALA A 157 19.82 2.69 -5.51
C ALA A 157 18.48 2.01 -5.79
N ALA A 158 18.32 1.39 -6.97
CA ALA A 158 17.08 0.68 -7.32
C ALA A 158 16.74 -0.44 -6.32
N TYR A 159 17.71 -1.28 -5.94
CA TYR A 159 17.47 -2.32 -4.93
C TYR A 159 17.31 -1.78 -3.50
N LYS A 160 17.94 -0.64 -3.18
CA LYS A 160 17.72 0.05 -1.90
C LYS A 160 16.26 0.49 -1.80
N ASP A 161 15.72 1.12 -2.84
CA ASP A 161 14.32 1.55 -2.86
C ASP A 161 13.36 0.35 -2.87
N LEU A 162 13.69 -0.74 -3.58
CA LEU A 162 12.92 -1.98 -3.51
C LEU A 162 12.87 -2.57 -2.09
N LYS A 163 13.99 -2.50 -1.36
CA LYS A 163 14.07 -2.97 0.04
C LYS A 163 13.24 -2.09 0.96
N GLU A 164 13.30 -0.76 0.78
CA GLU A 164 12.43 0.17 1.51
C GLU A 164 10.96 -0.11 1.21
N ALA A 165 10.60 -0.38 -0.04
CA ALA A 165 9.23 -0.77 -0.42
C ALA A 165 8.73 -1.98 0.37
N LEU A 166 9.53 -3.05 0.40
CA LEU A 166 9.21 -4.26 1.16
C LEU A 166 9.04 -3.96 2.66
N ASN A 167 9.84 -3.05 3.21
CA ASN A 167 9.74 -2.61 4.59
C ASN A 167 8.48 -1.79 4.88
N HIS A 168 7.82 -1.23 3.87
CA HIS A 168 6.61 -0.41 4.03
C HIS A 168 5.33 -1.10 3.49
N GLY A 169 5.36 -2.43 3.40
CA GLY A 169 4.20 -3.25 3.05
C GLY A 169 3.90 -3.35 1.55
N PHE A 170 4.82 -2.94 0.67
CA PHE A 170 4.67 -3.19 -0.76
C PHE A 170 5.05 -4.63 -1.07
N VAL A 171 4.26 -5.29 -1.92
CA VAL A 171 4.70 -6.53 -2.55
C VAL A 171 5.59 -6.18 -3.74
N SER A 172 6.61 -6.98 -3.99
CA SER A 172 7.61 -6.67 -5.01
C SER A 172 7.85 -7.83 -5.96
N LEU A 173 7.81 -7.55 -7.26
CA LEU A 173 8.32 -8.39 -8.33
C LEU A 173 9.64 -7.82 -8.83
N CYS A 174 10.68 -8.65 -8.89
CA CYS A 174 11.97 -8.30 -9.44
C CYS A 174 12.29 -9.23 -10.60
N ILE A 175 12.52 -8.67 -11.78
CA ILE A 175 13.00 -9.40 -12.94
C ILE A 175 14.45 -8.97 -13.16
N SER A 176 15.39 -9.84 -12.78
CA SER A 176 16.82 -9.52 -12.73
C SER A 176 17.61 -10.33 -13.75
N LYS A 177 18.76 -9.79 -14.14
CA LYS A 177 19.82 -10.51 -14.86
C LYS A 177 20.56 -11.55 -14.00
N LEU A 178 20.32 -11.58 -12.70
CA LEU A 178 20.90 -12.53 -11.76
C LEU A 178 19.84 -13.49 -11.21
N GLY A 179 20.26 -14.72 -10.89
CA GLY A 179 19.40 -15.72 -10.26
C GLY A 179 18.91 -15.30 -8.86
N PRO A 180 17.75 -15.83 -8.40
CA PRO A 180 17.10 -15.39 -7.15
C PRO A 180 18.00 -15.41 -5.92
N GLU A 181 18.75 -16.50 -5.71
CA GLU A 181 19.68 -16.64 -4.58
C GLU A 181 20.73 -15.52 -4.53
N LYS A 182 21.31 -15.18 -5.68
CA LYS A 182 22.32 -14.12 -5.78
C LYS A 182 21.71 -12.75 -5.47
N VAL A 183 20.50 -12.48 -5.98
CA VAL A 183 19.77 -11.23 -5.73
C VAL A 183 19.44 -11.10 -4.24
N ARG A 184 18.87 -12.13 -3.62
CA ARG A 184 18.52 -12.14 -2.19
C ARG A 184 19.76 -11.90 -1.32
N LYS A 185 20.83 -12.66 -1.55
CA LYS A 185 22.08 -12.55 -0.79
C LYS A 185 22.73 -11.17 -0.93
N ARG A 186 22.74 -10.61 -2.15
CA ARG A 186 23.43 -9.36 -2.44
C ARG A 186 22.68 -8.12 -1.96
N TYR A 187 21.35 -8.13 -2.06
CA TYR A 187 20.54 -6.91 -1.86
C TYR A 187 19.60 -6.99 -0.64
N GLY A 188 19.48 -8.15 0.02
CA GLY A 188 18.65 -8.30 1.21
C GLY A 188 17.15 -8.17 0.93
N VAL A 189 16.71 -8.50 -0.29
CA VAL A 189 15.30 -8.42 -0.74
C VAL A 189 14.61 -9.79 -0.65
N GLY A 190 14.81 -10.47 0.49
CA GLY A 190 14.36 -11.85 0.72
C GLY A 190 12.84 -12.07 0.64
N ARG A 191 12.03 -11.00 0.68
CA ARG A 191 10.56 -11.07 0.55
C ARG A 191 10.06 -10.81 -0.88
N ALA A 192 10.93 -10.38 -1.80
CA ALA A 192 10.53 -10.16 -3.20
C ALA A 192 10.28 -11.49 -3.93
N SER A 193 9.30 -11.49 -4.83
CA SER A 193 9.19 -12.47 -5.91
C SER A 193 10.27 -12.13 -6.95
N ILE A 194 11.16 -13.07 -7.25
CA ILE A 194 12.31 -12.82 -8.14
C ILE A 194 12.26 -13.79 -9.30
N PHE A 195 12.30 -13.27 -10.51
CA PHE A 195 12.50 -14.02 -11.75
C PHE A 195 13.85 -13.68 -12.37
N TRP A 196 14.53 -14.71 -12.84
CA TRP A 196 15.80 -14.56 -13.54
C TRP A 196 15.56 -14.51 -15.05
N LEU A 197 15.94 -13.39 -15.67
CA LEU A 197 15.94 -13.26 -17.13
C LEU A 197 17.21 -13.91 -17.70
N THR A 198 17.08 -15.13 -18.22
CA THR A 198 18.20 -15.97 -18.68
C THR A 198 17.76 -16.94 -19.77
N PHE A 199 18.71 -17.36 -20.62
CA PHE A 199 18.48 -18.44 -21.59
C PHE A 199 18.50 -19.83 -20.93
N GLU A 200 19.01 -19.93 -19.70
CA GLU A 200 18.97 -21.15 -18.92
C GLU A 200 17.53 -21.53 -18.58
N LYS A 201 17.21 -22.82 -18.69
CA LYS A 201 15.90 -23.34 -18.27
C LYS A 201 15.94 -23.63 -16.78
N GLY A 202 14.88 -23.24 -16.07
CA GLY A 202 14.71 -23.55 -14.66
C GLY A 202 13.45 -22.95 -14.08
N GLU A 203 13.18 -23.23 -12.82
CA GLU A 203 12.12 -22.57 -12.08
C GLU A 203 12.42 -21.07 -11.92
N ARG A 204 11.37 -20.25 -11.95
CA ARG A 204 11.49 -18.78 -11.85
C ARG A 204 12.44 -18.16 -12.90
N THR A 205 12.58 -18.79 -14.07
CA THR A 205 13.34 -18.23 -15.19
C THR A 205 12.43 -17.72 -16.31
N ILE A 206 12.88 -16.69 -17.03
CA ILE A 206 12.21 -16.15 -18.22
C ILE A 206 13.29 -15.97 -19.30
N SER A 207 13.08 -16.54 -20.49
CA SER A 207 13.98 -16.31 -21.61
C SER A 207 13.91 -14.84 -22.04
N PRO A 208 15.04 -14.15 -22.29
CA PRO A 208 15.03 -12.79 -22.86
C PRO A 208 14.24 -12.68 -24.18
N LYS A 209 14.04 -13.79 -24.91
CA LYS A 209 13.24 -13.83 -26.15
C LYS A 209 11.75 -14.13 -25.91
N ASP A 210 11.40 -14.66 -24.74
CA ASP A 210 10.04 -15.04 -24.38
C ASP A 210 9.30 -13.86 -23.74
N ILE A 211 8.93 -12.92 -24.62
CA ILE A 211 8.28 -11.66 -24.23
C ILE A 211 6.87 -11.90 -23.69
N ASP A 212 6.17 -12.91 -24.20
CA ASP A 212 4.82 -13.23 -23.75
C ASP A 212 4.84 -13.74 -22.32
N LYS A 213 5.79 -14.60 -21.96
CA LYS A 213 5.98 -15.01 -20.56
C LYS A 213 6.37 -13.84 -19.66
N LEU A 214 7.23 -12.93 -20.14
CA LEU A 214 7.59 -11.72 -19.40
C LEU A 214 6.37 -10.86 -19.09
N LYS A 215 5.56 -10.54 -20.11
CA LYS A 215 4.33 -9.76 -19.97
C LYS A 215 3.32 -10.45 -19.06
N LYS A 216 3.09 -11.75 -19.27
CA LYS A 216 2.18 -12.55 -18.44
C LYS A 216 2.60 -12.53 -16.97
N THR A 217 3.89 -12.73 -16.68
CA THR A 217 4.42 -12.69 -15.29
C THR A 217 4.17 -11.33 -14.64
N VAL A 218 4.33 -10.23 -15.38
CA VAL A 218 4.04 -8.88 -14.88
C VAL A 218 2.54 -8.66 -14.70
N SER A 219 1.71 -9.06 -15.66
CA SER A 219 0.24 -8.95 -15.60
C SER A 219 -0.33 -9.68 -14.39
N GLU A 220 0.04 -10.95 -14.21
CA GLU A 220 -0.40 -11.77 -13.07
C GLU A 220 -0.02 -11.13 -11.72
N PHE A 221 1.16 -10.51 -11.64
CA PHE A 221 1.59 -9.77 -10.47
C PHE A 221 0.74 -8.50 -10.24
N VAL A 222 0.46 -7.72 -11.27
CA VAL A 222 -0.30 -6.47 -11.10
C VAL A 222 -1.78 -6.73 -10.79
N GLU A 223 -2.36 -7.79 -11.36
CA GLU A 223 -3.75 -8.19 -11.10
C GLU A 223 -3.95 -8.70 -9.66
N GLY A 224 -3.00 -9.49 -9.15
CA GLY A 224 -3.12 -10.16 -7.85
C GLY A 224 -2.70 -9.33 -6.64
N THR A 225 -2.03 -8.18 -6.83
CA THR A 225 -1.36 -7.50 -5.71
C THR A 225 -1.44 -5.99 -5.75
N ARG A 226 -1.86 -5.38 -4.62
CA ARG A 226 -1.80 -3.94 -4.43
C ARG A 226 -1.58 -3.60 -2.94
N PRO A 227 -0.64 -2.72 -2.60
CA PRO A 227 0.29 -1.97 -3.46
C PRO A 227 1.49 -2.84 -3.91
N GLY A 228 1.86 -2.76 -5.19
CA GLY A 228 2.91 -3.58 -5.80
C GLY A 228 4.00 -2.73 -6.49
N ILE A 229 5.24 -3.24 -6.53
CA ILE A 229 6.35 -2.65 -7.29
C ILE A 229 6.98 -3.68 -8.20
N VAL A 230 7.23 -3.30 -9.46
CA VAL A 230 8.00 -4.09 -10.42
C VAL A 230 9.37 -3.44 -10.63
N LEU A 231 10.43 -4.16 -10.28
CA LEU A 231 11.81 -3.79 -10.60
C LEU A 231 12.30 -4.58 -11.82
N LEU A 232 12.72 -3.87 -12.86
CA LEU A 232 13.33 -4.45 -14.06
C LEU A 232 14.84 -4.18 -14.10
N ASP A 233 15.63 -5.11 -13.58
CA ASP A 233 17.11 -5.09 -13.55
C ASP A 233 17.70 -6.02 -14.63
N CYS A 234 17.23 -5.88 -15.87
CA CYS A 234 17.65 -6.72 -16.99
C CYS A 234 17.44 -6.10 -18.37
N LEU A 235 17.32 -4.76 -18.44
CA LEU A 235 17.06 -4.08 -19.71
C LEU A 235 18.15 -4.35 -20.76
N ASP A 236 19.41 -4.46 -20.34
CA ASP A 236 20.52 -4.78 -21.23
C ASP A 236 20.37 -6.17 -21.87
N GLN A 237 19.89 -7.16 -21.12
CA GLN A 237 19.66 -8.52 -21.58
C GLN A 237 18.48 -8.57 -22.56
N ILE A 238 17.41 -7.81 -22.29
CA ILE A 238 16.27 -7.67 -23.22
C ILE A 238 16.75 -7.01 -24.53
N LYS A 239 17.49 -5.90 -24.43
CA LYS A 239 18.06 -5.17 -25.57
C LYS A 239 19.00 -6.04 -26.39
N PHE A 240 19.89 -6.79 -25.74
CA PHE A 240 20.82 -7.68 -26.40
C PHE A 240 20.09 -8.77 -27.20
N ALA A 241 19.03 -9.37 -26.63
CA ALA A 241 18.32 -10.46 -27.28
C ALA A 241 17.33 -10.03 -28.39
N ASN A 242 16.79 -8.81 -28.30
CA ASN A 242 15.66 -8.36 -29.14
C ASN A 242 15.97 -7.13 -30.01
N GLY A 243 17.08 -6.44 -29.77
CA GLY A 243 17.36 -5.14 -30.38
C GLY A 243 16.61 -3.98 -29.71
N PHE A 244 17.03 -2.76 -30.02
CA PHE A 244 16.55 -1.55 -29.34
C PHE A 244 15.06 -1.26 -29.56
N GLN A 245 14.60 -1.28 -30.82
CA GLN A 245 13.21 -0.93 -31.14
C GLN A 245 12.19 -1.85 -30.46
N LYS A 246 12.42 -3.17 -30.52
CA LYS A 246 11.56 -4.16 -29.87
C LYS A 246 11.60 -4.02 -28.34
N SER A 247 12.76 -3.74 -27.77
CA SER A 247 12.91 -3.49 -26.32
C SER A 247 12.12 -2.27 -25.85
N LEU A 248 12.12 -1.20 -26.64
CA LEU A 248 11.32 -0.03 -26.35
C LEU A 248 9.81 -0.33 -26.41
N ALA A 249 9.37 -1.14 -27.37
CA ALA A 249 7.98 -1.60 -27.42
C ALA A 249 7.61 -2.43 -26.19
N ILE A 250 8.48 -3.36 -25.78
CA ILE A 250 8.29 -4.17 -24.55
C ILE A 250 8.14 -3.27 -23.33
N LEU A 251 9.01 -2.27 -23.14
CA LEU A 251 8.91 -1.34 -22.01
C LEU A 251 7.60 -0.54 -22.01
N LYS A 252 7.12 -0.12 -23.20
CA LYS A 252 5.82 0.57 -23.32
C LYS A 252 4.67 -0.36 -22.93
N ASP A 253 4.72 -1.60 -23.37
CA ASP A 253 3.70 -2.60 -23.03
C ASP A 253 3.68 -2.89 -21.53
N LEU A 254 4.86 -3.10 -20.91
CA LEU A 254 4.96 -3.31 -19.46
C LEU A 254 4.46 -2.11 -18.67
N ARG A 255 4.76 -0.89 -19.09
CA ARG A 255 4.21 0.31 -18.47
C ARG A 255 2.69 0.33 -18.52
N ASN A 256 2.08 -0.09 -19.62
CA ASN A 256 0.62 -0.07 -19.75
C ASN A 256 -0.07 -1.15 -18.89
N LEU A 257 0.68 -2.15 -18.38
CA LEU A 257 0.17 -3.13 -17.43
C LEU A 257 0.15 -2.61 -15.99
N CYS A 258 1.03 -1.65 -15.64
CA CYS A 258 1.25 -1.14 -14.28
C CYS A 258 0.44 0.14 -14.00
#